data_AF-A0A947AAD4-F1
#
_entry.id   AF-A0A947AAD4-F1
#
_cell.length_a   1.000
_cell.length_b   1.000
_cell.length_c   1.000
_cell.angle_alpha   90.00
_cell.angle_beta   90.00
_cell.angle_gamma   90.00
#
_symmetry.space_group_name_H-M   'P 1'
#
loop_
_entity.id
_entity.type
_entity.pdbx_description
1 polymer ?
#
loop_
_entity_poly.entity_id
_entity_poly.type
_entity_poly.pdbx_seq_one_letter_code
_entity_poly.pdbx_strand_id
1 'polypeptide(L)'
;DQKHSDQDVKKGIDLLLADQPGRAFITSKVTCLFARSVYTNEQLAECLAVSGYQTLADSIEETAEYIRTLRWKVRISTGFNPDNIAIPRRFYEVKTWKGRIDGSYLDQVKKEYGRRIMALAGSDN
;
A
#
# COMPACT_ATOMS: atom_id res chain seq x y z
N ASP A 1 -5.91 -7.12 -7.41
CA ASP A 1 -5.71 -8.57 -7.50
C ASP A 1 -6.59 -9.12 -8.62
N GLN A 2 -6.03 -9.81 -9.61
CA GLN A 2 -6.82 -10.41 -10.70
C GLN A 2 -7.58 -11.66 -10.25
N LYS A 3 -7.36 -12.15 -9.02
CA LYS A 3 -7.91 -13.43 -8.52
C LYS A 3 -9.34 -13.36 -7.97
N HIS A 4 -9.85 -12.17 -7.64
CA HIS A 4 -11.17 -12.00 -7.01
C HIS A 4 -12.11 -11.16 -7.91
N SER A 5 -13.40 -11.49 -7.94
CA SER A 5 -14.44 -10.78 -8.71
C SER A 5 -15.28 -9.82 -7.87
N ASP A 6 -15.19 -9.90 -6.54
CA ASP A 6 -16.06 -9.13 -5.64
C ASP A 6 -15.66 -7.64 -5.63
N GLN A 7 -16.66 -6.77 -5.74
CA GLN A 7 -16.52 -5.31 -5.68
C GLN A 7 -16.84 -4.79 -4.26
N ASP A 8 -16.15 -5.33 -3.26
CA ASP A 8 -16.22 -4.84 -1.88
C ASP A 8 -15.13 -3.77 -1.67
N VAL A 9 -15.57 -2.51 -1.55
CA VAL A 9 -14.69 -1.35 -1.37
C VAL A 9 -13.84 -1.54 -0.13
N LYS A 10 -14.43 -1.92 1.01
CA LYS A 10 -13.73 -2.04 2.28
C LYS A 10 -12.66 -3.13 2.19
N LYS A 11 -13.02 -4.31 1.71
CA LYS A 11 -12.08 -5.43 1.53
C LYS A 11 -10.95 -5.06 0.58
N GLY A 12 -11.26 -4.36 -0.52
CA GLY A 12 -10.25 -3.86 -1.46
C GLY A 12 -9.27 -2.88 -0.81
N ILE A 13 -9.78 -1.93 -0.02
CA ILE A 13 -8.95 -0.95 0.68
C ILE A 13 -8.11 -1.60 1.79
N ASP A 14 -8.68 -2.49 2.58
CA ASP A 14 -7.96 -3.17 3.65
C ASP A 14 -6.81 -4.01 3.07
N LEU A 15 -7.00 -4.69 1.93
CA LEU A 15 -5.92 -5.38 1.20
C LEU A 15 -4.82 -4.41 0.72
N LEU A 16 -5.21 -3.27 0.13
CA LEU A 16 -4.24 -2.26 -0.35
C LEU A 16 -3.45 -1.63 0.81
N LEU A 17 -4.06 -1.46 1.97
CA LEU A 17 -3.42 -0.91 3.17
C LEU A 17 -2.52 -1.95 3.84
N ALA A 18 -2.95 -3.21 3.92
CA ALA A 18 -2.15 -4.28 4.51
C ALA A 18 -0.89 -4.63 3.70
N ASP A 19 -0.92 -4.49 2.37
CA ASP A 19 0.25 -4.77 1.50
C ASP A 19 1.32 -3.66 1.55
N GLN A 20 0.96 -2.44 1.95
CA GLN A 20 1.87 -1.28 1.90
C GLN A 20 3.09 -1.35 2.84
N PRO A 21 2.98 -1.71 4.13
CA PRO A 21 4.11 -1.78 5.04
C PRO A 21 5.19 -2.72 4.53
N GLY A 22 4.81 -3.96 4.17
CA GLY A 22 5.75 -4.96 3.65
C GLY A 22 6.49 -4.44 2.41
N ARG A 23 5.78 -3.81 1.47
CA ARG A 23 6.41 -3.17 0.30
C ARG A 23 7.32 -2.01 0.68
N ALA A 24 6.93 -1.18 1.64
CA ALA A 24 7.75 -0.06 2.11
C ALA A 24 9.04 -0.55 2.76
N PHE A 25 8.97 -1.62 3.56
CA PHE A 25 10.11 -2.23 4.22
C PHE A 25 11.11 -2.82 3.23
N ILE A 26 10.67 -3.72 2.34
CA ILE A 26 11.58 -4.39 1.39
C ILE A 26 12.17 -3.41 0.36
N THR A 27 11.40 -2.40 -0.07
CA THR A 27 11.95 -1.38 -1.00
C THR A 27 12.94 -0.44 -0.34
N SER A 28 12.88 -0.26 0.99
CA SER A 28 13.90 0.48 1.74
C SER A 28 15.23 -0.27 1.85
N LYS A 29 15.23 -1.60 1.60
CA LYS A 29 16.41 -2.46 1.51
C LYS A 29 16.87 -2.72 0.08
N VAL A 30 16.31 -2.00 -0.90
CA VAL A 30 16.62 -2.17 -2.34
C VAL A 30 16.28 -3.58 -2.86
N THR A 31 15.33 -4.26 -2.23
CA THR A 31 14.92 -5.61 -2.62
C THR A 31 14.04 -5.60 -3.89
N CYS A 32 14.21 -6.63 -4.73
CA CYS A 32 13.42 -6.81 -5.94
C CYS A 32 11.95 -7.15 -5.62
N LEU A 33 10.99 -6.43 -6.22
CA LEU A 33 9.55 -6.71 -6.02
C LEU A 33 9.03 -7.92 -6.81
N PHE A 34 9.77 -8.41 -7.81
CA PHE A 34 9.38 -9.62 -8.56
C PHE A 34 9.47 -10.88 -7.71
N ALA A 35 10.47 -10.96 -6.83
CA ALA A 35 10.70 -12.09 -5.93
C ALA A 35 10.09 -11.88 -4.54
N ARG A 36 9.13 -10.96 -4.38
CA ARG A 36 8.58 -10.58 -3.06
C ARG A 36 8.01 -11.74 -2.24
N SER A 37 7.55 -12.80 -2.88
CA SER A 37 7.00 -13.97 -2.17
C SER A 37 8.06 -14.80 -1.45
N VAL A 38 9.34 -14.66 -1.80
CA VAL A 38 10.46 -15.34 -1.15
C VAL A 38 11.25 -14.42 -0.22
N TYR A 39 10.69 -13.25 0.11
CA TYR A 39 11.25 -12.33 1.10
C TYR A 39 10.25 -12.24 2.26
N THR A 40 9.98 -13.38 2.92
CA THR A 40 9.08 -13.40 4.07
C THR A 40 9.71 -12.69 5.27
N ASN A 41 8.91 -12.28 6.24
CA ASN A 41 9.42 -11.60 7.44
C ASN A 41 10.41 -12.51 8.19
N GLU A 42 10.15 -13.81 8.24
CA GLU A 42 11.00 -14.81 8.89
C GLU A 42 12.38 -14.87 8.21
N GLN A 43 12.41 -15.02 6.89
CA GLN A 43 13.67 -15.05 6.12
C GLN A 43 14.44 -13.74 6.25
N LEU A 44 13.74 -12.61 6.22
CA LEU A 44 14.36 -11.29 6.38
C LEU A 44 14.92 -11.09 7.79
N ALA A 45 14.24 -11.58 8.83
CA ALA A 45 14.68 -11.52 10.21
C ALA A 45 15.96 -12.34 10.41
N GLU A 46 16.01 -13.58 9.90
CA GLU A 46 17.20 -14.43 9.93
C GLU A 46 18.41 -13.74 9.26
N CYS A 47 18.23 -13.20 8.06
CA CYS A 47 19.31 -12.48 7.36
C CYS A 47 19.78 -11.24 8.13
N LEU A 48 18.86 -10.48 8.73
CA LEU A 48 19.19 -9.30 9.53
C LEU A 48 19.96 -9.67 10.80
N ALA A 49 19.53 -10.71 11.51
CA ALA A 49 20.16 -11.19 12.74
C ALA A 49 21.62 -11.59 12.48
N VAL A 50 21.87 -12.40 11.45
CA VAL A 50 23.24 -12.81 11.06
C VAL A 50 24.10 -11.63 10.62
N SER A 51 23.49 -10.59 10.06
CA SER A 51 24.17 -9.36 9.64
C SER A 51 24.39 -8.34 10.78
N GLY A 52 24.07 -8.70 12.03
CA GLY A 52 24.26 -7.84 13.20
C GLY A 52 23.12 -6.85 13.49
N TYR A 53 21.97 -6.99 12.81
CA TYR A 53 20.80 -6.11 12.96
C TYR A 53 19.67 -6.77 13.78
N GLN A 54 20.00 -7.39 14.91
CA GLN A 54 19.02 -8.12 15.74
C GLN A 54 17.81 -7.25 16.12
N THR A 55 18.04 -6.03 16.58
CA THR A 55 16.94 -5.11 16.93
C THR A 55 15.98 -4.87 15.77
N LEU A 56 16.49 -4.75 14.54
CA LEU A 56 15.64 -4.56 13.35
C LEU A 56 14.96 -5.87 12.92
N ALA A 57 15.60 -7.02 13.14
CA ALA A 57 15.02 -8.34 12.89
C ALA A 57 13.79 -8.58 13.78
N ASP A 58 13.87 -8.14 15.03
CA ASP A 58 12.80 -8.30 16.02
C ASP A 58 11.67 -7.26 15.88
N SER A 59 11.87 -6.21 15.08
CA SER A 59 10.92 -5.08 14.94
C SER A 59 10.51 -4.79 13.49
N ILE A 60 10.45 -5.81 12.63
CA ILE A 60 10.18 -5.65 11.18
C ILE A 60 8.83 -4.96 10.95
N GLU A 61 7.77 -5.43 11.60
CA GLU A 61 6.41 -4.94 11.35
C GLU A 61 6.23 -3.49 11.82
N GLU A 62 6.72 -3.17 13.02
CA GLU A 62 6.70 -1.82 13.57
C GLU A 62 7.52 -0.87 12.69
N THR A 63 8.69 -1.31 12.24
CA THR A 63 9.53 -0.51 11.34
C THR A 63 8.84 -0.29 10.00
N ALA A 64 8.19 -1.31 9.44
CA ALA A 64 7.46 -1.22 8.19
C ALA A 64 6.30 -0.21 8.28
N GLU A 65 5.53 -0.23 9.36
CA GLU A 65 4.44 0.73 9.62
C GLU A 65 4.97 2.15 9.84
N TYR A 66 6.08 2.28 10.57
CA TYR A 66 6.75 3.56 10.77
C TYR A 66 7.21 4.17 9.45
N ILE A 67 7.88 3.39 8.59
CA ILE A 67 8.32 3.84 7.26
C ILE A 67 7.11 4.22 6.39
N ARG A 68 6.03 3.42 6.39
CA ARG A 68 4.80 3.75 5.64
C ARG A 68 4.23 5.10 6.08
N THR A 69 4.17 5.33 7.39
CA THR A 69 3.68 6.58 7.99
C THR A 69 4.53 7.77 7.56
N LEU A 70 5.85 7.67 7.67
CA LEU A 70 6.77 8.72 7.23
C LEU A 70 6.62 9.05 5.74
N ARG A 71 6.49 8.03 4.89
CA ARG A 71 6.28 8.21 3.43
C ARG A 71 5.02 9.04 3.13
N TRP A 72 3.92 8.78 3.82
CA TRP A 72 2.68 9.55 3.63
C TRP A 72 2.79 10.95 4.23
N LYS A 73 3.37 11.11 5.42
CA LYS A 73 3.64 12.42 6.02
C LYS A 73 4.44 13.32 5.09
N VAL A 74 5.54 12.81 4.50
CA VAL A 74 6.37 13.57 3.56
C VAL A 74 5.60 13.96 2.30
N ARG A 75 4.80 13.05 1.72
CA ARG A 75 3.99 13.39 0.53
C ARG A 75 2.99 14.49 0.83
N ILE A 76 2.26 14.37 1.94
CA ILE A 76 1.22 15.32 2.31
C ILE A 76 1.83 16.67 2.67
N SER A 77 2.93 16.69 3.44
CA SER A 77 3.64 17.93 3.78
C SER A 77 4.27 18.64 2.56
N THR A 78 4.48 17.92 1.46
CA THR A 78 4.99 18.46 0.18
C THR A 78 3.89 18.78 -0.83
N GLY A 79 2.62 18.81 -0.41
CA GLY A 79 1.49 19.29 -1.22
C GLY A 79 0.70 18.20 -1.94
N PHE A 80 0.95 16.91 -1.66
CA PHE A 80 0.08 15.84 -2.15
C PHE A 80 -1.30 15.92 -1.48
N ASN A 81 -2.36 15.93 -2.30
CA ASN A 81 -3.74 15.83 -1.84
C ASN A 81 -4.46 14.72 -2.65
N PRO A 82 -5.04 13.68 -2.00
CA PRO A 82 -5.75 12.61 -2.70
C PRO A 82 -6.94 13.08 -3.52
N ASP A 83 -7.59 14.19 -3.14
CA ASP A 83 -8.76 14.70 -3.85
C ASP A 83 -8.38 15.21 -5.25
N ASN A 84 -7.15 15.70 -5.43
CA ASN A 84 -6.60 16.20 -6.70
C ASN A 84 -6.32 15.08 -7.71
N ILE A 85 -6.37 13.80 -7.33
CA ILE A 85 -6.08 12.69 -8.23
C ILE A 85 -7.28 12.40 -9.14
N ALA A 86 -7.16 12.68 -10.43
CA ALA A 86 -8.16 12.26 -11.42
C ALA A 86 -7.82 10.87 -11.96
N ILE A 87 -8.78 9.95 -11.91
CA ILE A 87 -8.63 8.66 -12.58
C ILE A 87 -8.82 8.88 -14.09
N PRO A 88 -7.88 8.44 -14.94
CA PRO A 88 -8.00 8.65 -16.38
C PRO A 88 -9.28 8.03 -16.96
N ARG A 89 -9.97 8.77 -17.85
CA ARG A 89 -11.25 8.36 -18.47
C ARG A 89 -11.22 6.94 -19.06
N ARG A 90 -10.08 6.53 -19.61
CA ARG A 90 -9.87 5.21 -20.22
C ARG A 90 -10.22 4.04 -19.29
N PHE A 91 -10.07 4.19 -17.97
CA PHE A 91 -10.45 3.13 -17.01
C PHE A 91 -11.96 2.82 -17.06
N TYR A 92 -12.81 3.81 -17.33
CA TYR A 92 -14.27 3.65 -17.38
C TYR A 92 -14.78 3.21 -18.77
N GLU A 93 -13.94 3.35 -19.80
CA GLU A 93 -14.27 3.02 -21.20
C GLU A 93 -13.94 1.57 -21.55
N VAL A 94 -12.89 1.01 -20.94
CA VAL A 94 -12.38 -0.33 -21.27
C VAL A 94 -13.23 -1.43 -20.63
N LYS A 95 -13.68 -2.37 -21.47
CA LYS A 95 -14.28 -3.63 -21.03
C LYS A 95 -13.20 -4.70 -20.89
N THR A 96 -13.09 -5.29 -19.71
CA THR A 96 -12.19 -6.41 -19.44
C THR A 96 -12.96 -7.73 -19.52
N TRP A 97 -12.27 -8.88 -19.34
CA TRP A 97 -12.93 -10.18 -19.22
C TRP A 97 -13.89 -10.25 -18.00
N LYS A 98 -13.67 -9.41 -16.99
CA LYS A 98 -14.55 -9.24 -15.82
C LYS A 98 -15.71 -8.26 -16.06
N GLY A 99 -15.87 -7.75 -17.28
CA GLY A 99 -16.84 -6.72 -17.62
C GLY A 99 -16.27 -5.31 -17.58
N ARG A 100 -17.18 -4.33 -17.61
CA ARG A 100 -16.83 -2.90 -17.51
C ARG A 100 -16.48 -2.58 -16.07
N ILE A 101 -15.53 -1.67 -15.87
CA ILE A 101 -15.26 -1.12 -14.54
C ILE A 101 -16.46 -0.27 -14.12
N ASP A 102 -17.00 -0.54 -12.93
CA ASP A 102 -18.00 0.33 -12.32
C ASP A 102 -17.33 1.61 -11.82
N GLY A 103 -17.74 2.74 -12.40
CA GLY A 103 -17.18 4.03 -12.04
C GLY A 103 -17.53 4.48 -10.63
N SER A 104 -18.75 4.18 -10.16
CA SER A 104 -19.17 4.49 -8.81
C SER A 104 -18.31 3.74 -7.79
N TYR A 105 -18.07 2.46 -8.03
CA TYR A 105 -17.17 1.65 -7.21
C TYR A 105 -15.75 2.23 -7.17
N LEU A 106 -15.20 2.60 -8.33
CA LEU A 106 -13.83 3.09 -8.42
C LEU A 106 -13.66 4.46 -7.72
N ASP A 107 -14.66 5.33 -7.83
CA ASP A 107 -14.68 6.63 -7.15
C ASP A 107 -14.79 6.45 -5.62
N GLN A 108 -15.58 5.48 -5.16
CA GLN A 108 -15.65 5.11 -3.73
C GLN A 108 -14.31 4.57 -3.21
N VAL A 109 -13.63 3.70 -3.98
CA VAL A 109 -12.29 3.21 -3.66
C VAL A 109 -11.30 4.37 -3.56
N LYS A 110 -11.29 5.30 -4.52
CA LYS A 110 -10.43 6.49 -4.47
C LYS A 110 -10.68 7.29 -3.19
N LYS A 111 -11.95 7.59 -2.90
CA LYS A 111 -12.34 8.41 -1.74
C LYS A 111 -11.94 7.75 -0.42
N GLU A 112 -12.26 6.48 -0.23
CA GLU A 112 -11.95 5.78 1.02
C GLU A 112 -10.45 5.57 1.19
N TYR A 113 -9.72 5.22 0.12
CA TYR A 113 -8.27 5.15 0.19
C TYR A 113 -7.64 6.50 0.57
N GLY A 114 -8.10 7.59 -0.05
CA GLY A 114 -7.70 8.95 0.24
C GLY A 114 -7.87 9.31 1.72
N ARG A 115 -9.05 9.03 2.28
CA ARG A 115 -9.33 9.23 3.71
C ARG A 115 -8.36 8.44 4.59
N ARG A 116 -8.14 7.15 4.30
CA ARG A 116 -7.27 6.29 5.11
C ARG A 116 -5.80 6.74 5.08
N ILE A 117 -5.29 7.24 3.96
CA ILE A 117 -3.89 7.75 3.91
C ILE A 117 -3.72 9.09 4.63
N MET A 118 -4.75 9.94 4.66
CA MET A 118 -4.76 11.19 5.43
C MET A 118 -4.75 10.89 6.93
N ALA A 119 -5.59 9.95 7.40
CA ALA A 119 -5.55 9.42 8.75
C ALA A 119 -4.15 8.88 9.13
N LEU A 120 -3.49 8.13 8.24
CA LEU A 120 -2.15 7.60 8.50
C LEU A 120 -1.09 8.67 8.68
N ALA A 121 -1.20 9.79 7.96
CA ALA A 121 -0.27 10.89 8.13
C ALA A 121 -0.57 11.75 9.37
N GLY A 122 -1.71 11.54 10.04
CA GLY A 122 -2.19 12.40 11.12
C GLY A 122 -2.68 13.75 10.60
N SER A 123 -3.18 13.79 9.36
CA SER A 123 -3.69 15.00 8.70
C SER A 123 -5.23 15.10 8.73
N ASP A 124 -5.91 14.13 9.33
CA ASP A 124 -7.33 14.24 9.71
C ASP A 124 -7.42 15.04 11.02
N ASN A 125 -7.46 16.37 10.91
CA ASN A 125 -7.84 17.30 11.98
C ASN A 125 -8.88 18.28 11.42
#